data_AF-A0A920DE70-F1
#
_entry.id   AF-A0A920DE70-F1
#
_cell.length_a   1.000
_cell.length_b   1.000
_cell.length_c   1.000
_cell.angle_alpha   90.00
_cell.angle_beta   90.00
_cell.angle_gamma   90.00
#
_symmetry.space_group_name_H-M   'P 1'
#
loop_
_entity.id
_entity.type
_entity.pdbx_description
1 polymer ?
#
loop_
_entity_poly.entity_id
_entity_poly.type
_entity_poly.pdbx_seq_one_letter_code
_entity_poly.pdbx_strand_id
1 'polypeptide(L)'
;MRPWGKLILSCAILLGGTVGSTGIPSTYAATNQVKIVLDGYSLPFPVAPVVISGTTMVPFRAISEALGINVQWNQKLKKITATKQTDEGSKVVELTMGSKTAKVNGQNVPLTLAPRTISNTTMIPLSFFSQQFGAAVGWNQAAKTVSITSPREEMYTLGFYALRSYDEIKYLPSLDAAAFGWGRIDREGNFTTTGDEYKWPSSLGDITGESIVQEAQSVGTTSSFMVYALDGQLELTKNLEDKQLQAKTIEGIVTTAVEKGFKGITLDFEGLGLTGDSAKVKSDYNAFVKAIATRAHSEGLTLTLALHPINSSYKGYDYKTLGNLADELIIMAYAFENEKGPEPLAKVDEAIRLALKETSKDKLLLGISRGSEDAASINSKIGLAKRYDLKGIALWRLGIIGPAAWTEMNKSIVLD
;
A
#
# COMPACT_ATOMS: atom_id res chain seq x y z
N MET A 1 -41.83 -35.85 11.17
CA MET A 1 -43.19 -36.19 10.72
C MET A 1 -44.06 -34.95 10.77
N ARG A 2 -44.57 -34.46 9.64
CA ARG A 2 -45.74 -33.56 9.60
C ARG A 2 -46.99 -34.42 9.37
N PRO A 3 -48.15 -34.01 9.87
CA PRO A 3 -49.24 -33.63 8.95
C PRO A 3 -50.01 -32.39 9.47
N TRP A 4 -50.43 -31.38 8.68
CA TRP A 4 -51.55 -31.33 7.71
C TRP A 4 -52.88 -31.83 8.34
N GLY A 5 -54.02 -31.13 8.39
CA GLY A 5 -54.53 -29.87 7.85
C GLY A 5 -56.07 -29.82 8.04
N LYS A 6 -56.72 -28.68 7.75
CA LYS A 6 -58.03 -28.48 7.04
C LYS A 6 -58.62 -27.09 7.40
N LEU A 7 -58.76 -26.13 6.49
CA LEU A 7 -59.71 -25.95 5.37
C LEU A 7 -61.10 -25.45 5.81
N ILE A 8 -61.41 -24.17 5.57
CA ILE A 8 -62.77 -23.70 5.23
C ILE A 8 -62.71 -22.70 4.07
N LEU A 9 -63.60 -22.97 3.13
CA LEU A 9 -63.86 -22.39 1.82
C LEU A 9 -64.92 -21.27 1.94
N SER A 10 -64.78 -20.17 1.20
CA SER A 10 -65.91 -19.30 0.83
C SER A 10 -65.58 -18.52 -0.44
N CYS A 11 -66.30 -18.83 -1.51
CA CYS A 11 -66.32 -18.10 -2.77
C CYS A 11 -67.40 -17.01 -2.74
N ALA A 12 -67.09 -15.80 -3.21
CA ALA A 12 -68.04 -14.95 -3.93
C ALA A 12 -67.27 -14.03 -4.89
N ILE A 13 -67.72 -14.04 -6.15
CA ILE A 13 -67.15 -13.38 -7.32
C ILE A 13 -67.67 -11.95 -7.42
N LEU A 14 -66.82 -10.98 -7.74
CA LEU A 14 -67.19 -9.78 -8.50
C LEU A 14 -66.06 -9.40 -9.45
N LEU A 15 -66.41 -9.36 -10.74
CA LEU A 15 -65.58 -8.93 -11.87
C LEU A 15 -65.36 -7.41 -11.84
N GLY A 16 -64.11 -6.99 -11.98
CA GLY A 16 -63.72 -5.61 -12.25
C GLY A 16 -62.32 -5.61 -12.85
N GLY A 17 -62.24 -5.49 -14.18
CA GLY A 17 -60.99 -5.57 -14.92
C GLY A 17 -60.02 -4.43 -14.56
N THR A 18 -58.77 -4.80 -14.29
CA THR A 18 -57.61 -3.94 -14.54
C THR A 18 -56.52 -4.81 -15.14
N VAL A 19 -56.01 -4.38 -16.29
CA VAL A 19 -54.88 -5.00 -16.98
C VAL A 19 -53.66 -4.81 -16.09
N GLY A 20 -53.31 -5.85 -15.33
CA GLY A 20 -52.04 -5.92 -14.62
C GLY A 20 -50.92 -6.05 -15.64
N SER A 21 -50.30 -4.93 -15.97
CA SER A 21 -49.01 -4.89 -16.67
C SER A 21 -48.02 -5.73 -15.88
N THR A 22 -47.71 -6.92 -16.36
CA THR A 22 -46.59 -7.72 -15.89
C THR A 22 -45.31 -6.95 -16.19
N GLY A 23 -44.84 -6.20 -15.19
CA GLY A 23 -43.52 -5.59 -15.22
C GLY A 23 -42.49 -6.70 -15.38
N ILE A 24 -41.97 -6.85 -16.60
CA ILE A 24 -40.76 -7.61 -16.87
C ILE A 24 -39.69 -7.06 -15.91
N PRO A 25 -39.04 -7.87 -15.06
CA PRO A 25 -37.90 -7.40 -14.31
C PRO A 25 -36.87 -6.92 -15.32
N SER A 26 -36.63 -5.60 -15.33
CA SER A 26 -35.54 -5.03 -16.10
C SER A 26 -34.26 -5.64 -15.55
N THR A 27 -33.73 -6.62 -16.25
CA THR A 27 -32.35 -7.02 -16.13
C THR A 27 -31.54 -5.79 -16.49
N TYR A 28 -30.95 -5.13 -15.48
CA TYR A 28 -29.96 -4.09 -15.71
C TYR A 28 -28.83 -4.73 -16.52
N ALA A 29 -28.81 -4.46 -17.83
CA ALA A 29 -27.70 -4.80 -18.68
C ALA A 29 -26.46 -4.11 -18.11
N ALA A 30 -25.41 -4.88 -17.81
CA ALA A 30 -24.12 -4.33 -17.44
C ALA A 30 -23.71 -3.32 -18.52
N THR A 31 -23.43 -2.08 -18.11
CA THR A 31 -23.09 -1.01 -19.03
C THR A 31 -21.87 -1.44 -19.84
N ASN A 32 -21.96 -1.33 -21.17
CA ASN A 32 -20.95 -1.77 -22.13
C ASN A 32 -19.74 -0.80 -22.16
N GLN A 33 -19.36 -0.27 -21.00
CA GLN A 33 -18.44 0.84 -20.82
C GLN A 33 -16.99 0.34 -20.80
N VAL A 34 -16.13 1.06 -21.50
CA VAL A 34 -14.68 0.82 -21.48
C VAL A 34 -14.15 1.11 -20.08
N LYS A 35 -13.30 0.21 -19.54
CA LYS A 35 -12.64 0.39 -18.24
C LYS A 35 -11.20 0.85 -18.46
N ILE A 36 -10.64 1.60 -17.50
CA ILE A 36 -9.18 1.81 -17.42
C ILE A 36 -8.69 1.22 -16.12
N VAL A 37 -7.64 0.43 -16.23
CA VAL A 37 -6.91 -0.17 -15.11
C VAL A 37 -5.51 0.43 -15.12
N LEU A 38 -5.08 1.01 -14.00
CA LEU A 38 -3.71 1.49 -13.79
C LEU A 38 -3.02 0.59 -12.78
N ASP A 39 -1.93 -0.06 -13.16
CA ASP A 39 -1.17 -0.98 -12.30
C ASP A 39 -2.09 -1.99 -11.60
N GLY A 40 -2.96 -2.65 -12.36
CA GLY A 40 -3.94 -3.61 -11.83
C GLY A 40 -5.13 -2.99 -11.08
N TYR A 41 -5.08 -1.71 -10.70
CA TYR A 41 -6.17 -1.01 -10.01
C TYR A 41 -7.19 -0.40 -11.00
N SER A 42 -8.47 -0.74 -10.85
CA SER A 42 -9.54 -0.13 -11.62
C SER A 42 -9.79 1.30 -11.16
N LEU A 43 -9.41 2.28 -11.97
CA LEU A 43 -9.59 3.69 -11.63
C LEU A 43 -11.07 4.12 -11.79
N PRO A 44 -11.64 4.88 -10.85
CA PRO A 44 -12.93 5.51 -11.04
C PRO A 44 -12.80 6.69 -12.02
N PHE A 45 -13.71 6.78 -13.00
CA PHE A 45 -13.74 7.88 -13.96
C PHE A 45 -15.08 8.61 -13.95
N PRO A 46 -15.07 9.95 -14.07
CA PRO A 46 -16.30 10.71 -14.26
C PRO A 46 -16.94 10.43 -15.63
N VAL A 47 -16.13 10.05 -16.62
CA VAL A 47 -16.55 9.75 -18.00
C VAL A 47 -15.73 8.57 -18.51
N ALA A 48 -16.40 7.55 -19.06
CA ALA A 48 -15.72 6.39 -19.63
C ALA A 48 -14.89 6.79 -20.87
N PRO A 49 -13.78 6.09 -21.17
CA PRO A 49 -13.08 6.24 -22.45
C PRO A 49 -14.02 6.03 -23.63
N VAL A 50 -13.77 6.76 -24.72
CA VAL A 50 -14.55 6.66 -25.95
C VAL A 50 -13.64 6.44 -27.14
N VAL A 51 -14.08 5.64 -28.10
CA VAL A 51 -13.36 5.49 -29.38
C VAL A 51 -13.97 6.45 -30.39
N ILE A 52 -13.15 7.34 -30.93
CA ILE A 52 -13.55 8.31 -31.96
C ILE A 52 -12.64 8.09 -33.16
N SER A 53 -13.21 7.77 -34.33
CA SER A 53 -12.45 7.58 -35.58
C SER A 53 -11.25 6.63 -35.41
N GLY A 54 -11.44 5.51 -34.70
CA GLY A 54 -10.38 4.52 -34.43
C GLY A 54 -9.36 4.92 -33.36
N THR A 55 -9.50 6.10 -32.73
CA THR A 55 -8.63 6.56 -31.64
C THR A 55 -9.34 6.46 -30.29
N THR A 56 -8.74 5.76 -29.33
CA THR A 56 -9.22 5.74 -27.94
C THR A 56 -8.88 7.06 -27.25
N MET A 57 -9.93 7.76 -26.81
CA MET A 57 -9.86 9.01 -26.07
C MET A 57 -10.11 8.73 -24.59
N VAL A 58 -9.25 9.24 -23.71
CA VAL A 58 -9.29 8.97 -22.27
C VAL A 58 -9.36 10.24 -21.44
N PRO A 59 -9.96 10.19 -20.22
CA PRO A 59 -9.98 11.33 -19.30
C PRO A 59 -8.56 11.73 -18.88
N PHE A 60 -8.09 12.87 -19.37
CA PHE A 60 -6.68 13.27 -19.18
C PHE A 60 -6.32 13.46 -17.71
N ARG A 61 -7.13 14.25 -17.00
CA ARG A 61 -6.86 14.65 -15.61
C ARG A 61 -6.79 13.44 -14.68
N ALA A 62 -7.76 12.53 -14.76
CA ALA A 62 -7.83 11.38 -13.87
C ALA A 62 -6.61 10.46 -13.99
N ILE A 63 -6.14 10.18 -15.22
CA ILE A 63 -4.94 9.37 -15.43
C ILE A 63 -3.69 10.15 -15.02
N SER A 64 -3.64 11.45 -15.32
CA SER A 64 -2.50 12.30 -14.95
C SER A 64 -2.31 12.36 -13.44
N GLU A 65 -3.36 12.66 -12.69
CA GLU A 65 -3.35 12.68 -11.22
C GLU A 65 -2.96 11.32 -10.64
N ALA A 66 -3.46 10.23 -11.21
CA ALA A 66 -3.11 8.89 -10.75
C ALA A 66 -1.65 8.48 -11.03
N LEU A 67 -0.94 9.20 -11.91
CA LEU A 67 0.49 9.02 -12.20
C LEU A 67 1.38 10.10 -11.54
N GLY A 68 0.82 10.89 -10.61
CA GLY A 68 1.54 11.98 -9.93
C GLY A 68 1.83 13.19 -10.82
N ILE A 69 1.14 13.34 -11.95
CA ILE A 69 1.36 14.44 -12.89
C ILE A 69 0.51 15.65 -12.46
N ASN A 70 1.16 16.79 -12.22
CA ASN A 70 0.48 18.04 -11.90
C ASN A 70 -0.19 18.61 -13.15
N VAL A 71 -1.51 18.87 -13.11
CA VAL A 71 -2.27 19.38 -14.24
C VAL A 71 -2.87 20.75 -13.94
N GLN A 72 -2.49 21.75 -14.73
CA GLN A 72 -3.02 23.11 -14.67
C GLN A 72 -3.85 23.44 -15.90
N TRP A 73 -4.94 24.19 -15.70
CA TRP A 73 -5.82 24.66 -16.77
C TRP A 73 -5.79 26.18 -16.88
N ASN A 74 -5.54 26.68 -18.09
CA ASN A 74 -5.64 28.08 -18.42
C ASN A 74 -6.89 28.33 -19.28
N GLN A 75 -7.91 28.94 -18.68
CA GLN A 75 -9.19 29.21 -19.34
C GLN A 75 -9.06 30.15 -20.54
N LYS A 76 -8.27 31.23 -20.43
CA LYS A 76 -8.13 32.26 -21.47
C LYS A 76 -7.48 31.69 -22.73
N LEU A 77 -6.46 30.85 -22.55
CA LEU A 77 -5.72 30.23 -23.64
C LEU A 77 -6.32 28.89 -24.08
N LYS A 78 -7.36 28.40 -23.39
CA LYS A 78 -7.92 27.05 -23.54
C LYS A 78 -6.81 25.97 -23.56
N LYS A 79 -5.88 26.09 -22.61
CA LYS A 79 -4.64 25.33 -22.59
C LYS A 79 -4.49 24.54 -21.29
N ILE A 80 -4.12 23.27 -21.41
CA ILE A 80 -3.71 22.42 -20.30
C ILE A 80 -2.19 22.38 -20.26
N THR A 81 -1.61 22.50 -19.07
CA THR A 81 -0.17 22.30 -18.83
C THR A 81 -0.04 21.17 -17.82
N ALA A 82 0.62 20.08 -18.22
CA ALA A 82 0.89 18.93 -17.37
C ALA A 82 2.38 18.84 -17.10
N THR A 83 2.75 18.73 -15.83
CA THR A 83 4.15 18.76 -15.38
C THR A 83 4.43 17.56 -14.49
N LYS A 84 5.50 16.83 -14.79
CA LYS A 84 6.03 15.75 -13.93
C LYS A 84 7.53 15.95 -13.74
N GLN A 85 7.99 15.84 -12.50
CA GLN A 85 9.42 15.73 -12.24
C GLN A 85 9.87 14.32 -12.61
N THR A 86 11.02 14.23 -13.27
CA THR A 86 11.69 13.00 -13.66
C THR A 86 13.16 13.13 -13.32
N ASP A 87 13.91 12.03 -13.33
CA ASP A 87 15.35 12.06 -13.06
C ASP A 87 16.11 12.92 -14.10
N GLU A 88 15.57 13.04 -15.31
CA GLU A 88 16.07 13.90 -16.39
C GLU A 88 15.60 15.36 -16.30
N GLY A 89 14.88 15.72 -15.22
CA GLY A 89 14.32 17.04 -14.96
C GLY A 89 12.81 17.14 -15.18
N SER A 90 12.31 18.37 -15.28
CA SER A 90 10.87 18.65 -15.39
C SER A 90 10.35 18.40 -16.80
N LYS A 91 9.45 17.42 -16.96
CA LYS A 91 8.73 17.17 -18.22
C LYS A 91 7.46 18.01 -18.28
N VAL A 92 7.33 18.85 -19.31
CA VAL A 92 6.19 19.77 -19.50
C VAL A 92 5.46 19.44 -20.79
N VAL A 93 4.17 19.14 -20.68
CA VAL A 93 3.27 18.86 -21.82
C VAL A 93 2.17 19.91 -21.86
N GLU A 94 2.09 20.66 -22.95
CA GLU A 94 1.05 21.65 -23.21
C GLU A 94 0.08 21.18 -24.29
N LEU A 95 -1.21 21.17 -23.96
CA LEU A 95 -2.29 20.78 -24.86
C LEU A 95 -3.26 21.94 -25.04
N THR A 96 -3.56 22.31 -26.28
CA THR A 96 -4.56 23.34 -26.58
C THR A 96 -5.82 22.70 -27.13
N MET A 97 -6.99 23.07 -26.58
CA MET A 97 -8.27 22.51 -26.99
C MET A 97 -8.53 22.72 -28.49
N GLY A 98 -8.92 21.66 -29.20
CA GLY A 98 -9.18 21.70 -30.64
C GLY A 98 -7.92 21.72 -31.54
N SER A 99 -6.72 21.85 -30.97
CA SER A 99 -5.46 21.76 -31.72
C SER A 99 -5.02 20.31 -31.93
N LYS A 100 -4.56 19.98 -33.14
CA LYS A 100 -3.87 18.71 -33.43
C LYS A 100 -2.35 18.77 -33.17
N THR A 101 -1.87 19.85 -32.56
CA THR A 101 -0.46 20.02 -32.18
C THR A 101 -0.37 20.32 -30.69
N ALA A 102 0.41 19.52 -29.98
CA ALA A 102 0.82 19.72 -28.60
C ALA A 102 2.23 20.34 -28.55
N LYS A 103 2.63 20.84 -27.38
CA LYS A 103 4.04 21.13 -27.10
C LYS A 103 4.57 20.22 -26.00
N VAL A 104 5.75 19.66 -26.18
CA VAL A 104 6.45 18.83 -25.19
C VAL A 104 7.83 19.44 -25.01
N ASN A 105 8.12 19.94 -23.80
CA ASN A 105 9.35 20.70 -23.51
C ASN A 105 9.61 21.81 -24.54
N GLY A 106 8.54 22.51 -24.96
CA GLY A 106 8.57 23.57 -25.96
C GLY A 106 8.57 23.11 -27.42
N GLN A 107 8.81 21.83 -27.71
CA GLN A 107 8.82 21.27 -29.07
C GLN A 107 7.43 20.86 -29.53
N ASN A 108 7.10 21.11 -30.81
CA ASN A 108 5.80 20.74 -31.37
C ASN A 108 5.70 19.23 -31.59
N VAL A 109 4.62 18.61 -31.13
CA VAL A 109 4.33 17.18 -31.30
C VAL A 109 2.92 17.00 -31.86
N PRO A 110 2.73 16.23 -32.96
CA PRO A 110 1.41 16.02 -33.55
C PRO A 110 0.53 15.10 -32.69
N LEU A 111 -0.78 15.32 -32.76
CA LEU A 111 -1.81 14.51 -32.13
C LEU A 111 -2.66 13.82 -33.18
N THR A 112 -3.00 12.55 -32.96
CA THR A 112 -3.92 11.79 -33.82
C THR A 112 -5.31 12.41 -33.84
N LEU A 113 -5.78 12.86 -32.67
CA LEU A 113 -6.99 13.68 -32.50
C LEU A 113 -6.74 14.84 -31.55
N ALA A 114 -7.41 15.95 -31.83
CA ALA A 114 -7.34 17.12 -30.96
C ALA A 114 -8.00 16.86 -29.60
N PRO A 115 -7.47 17.42 -28.49
CA PRO A 115 -8.12 17.41 -27.19
C PRO A 115 -9.52 18.02 -27.30
N ARG A 116 -10.50 17.37 -26.66
CA ARG A 116 -11.90 17.81 -26.69
C ARG A 116 -12.63 17.54 -25.39
N THR A 117 -13.66 18.32 -25.13
CA THR A 117 -14.52 18.15 -23.97
C THR A 117 -15.65 17.19 -24.30
N ILE A 118 -15.84 16.17 -23.48
CA ILE A 118 -16.98 15.26 -23.51
C ILE A 118 -17.53 15.19 -22.09
N SER A 119 -18.81 15.54 -21.91
CA SER A 119 -19.47 15.58 -20.60
C SER A 119 -18.63 16.31 -19.54
N ASN A 120 -18.20 17.55 -19.85
CA ASN A 120 -17.34 18.40 -19.01
C ASN A 120 -15.95 17.82 -18.66
N THR A 121 -15.54 16.72 -19.28
CA THR A 121 -14.22 16.11 -19.07
C THR A 121 -13.35 16.32 -20.30
N THR A 122 -12.09 16.73 -20.09
CA THR A 122 -11.13 16.82 -21.20
C THR A 122 -10.62 15.42 -21.56
N MET A 123 -10.83 15.06 -22.81
CA MET A 123 -10.45 13.79 -23.40
C MET A 123 -9.26 13.99 -24.34
N ILE A 124 -8.26 13.12 -24.25
CA ILE A 124 -7.07 13.15 -25.12
C ILE A 124 -6.79 11.77 -25.71
N PRO A 125 -6.03 11.69 -26.83
CA PRO A 125 -5.59 10.39 -27.35
C PRO A 125 -4.72 9.65 -26.34
N LEU A 126 -5.09 8.40 -26.06
CA LEU A 126 -4.38 7.53 -25.12
C LEU A 126 -2.93 7.24 -25.55
N SER A 127 -2.69 7.06 -26.85
CA SER A 127 -1.34 6.81 -27.38
C SER A 127 -0.40 7.99 -27.15
N PHE A 128 -0.88 9.21 -27.29
CA PHE A 128 -0.10 10.41 -26.98
C PHE A 128 0.25 10.45 -25.50
N PHE A 129 -0.71 10.19 -24.61
CA PHE A 129 -0.47 10.14 -23.17
C PHE A 129 0.63 9.16 -22.79
N SER A 130 0.52 7.92 -23.29
CA SER A 130 1.49 6.84 -23.08
C SER A 130 2.89 7.25 -23.49
N GLN A 131 3.04 7.78 -24.71
CA GLN A 131 4.32 8.21 -25.25
C GLN A 131 4.96 9.33 -24.42
N GLN A 132 4.16 10.27 -23.91
CA GLN A 132 4.70 11.41 -23.19
C GLN A 132 5.01 11.11 -21.72
N PHE A 133 4.39 10.13 -21.08
CA PHE A 133 4.63 9.88 -19.65
C PHE A 133 5.28 8.53 -19.35
N GLY A 134 5.74 7.81 -20.38
CA GLY A 134 6.44 6.52 -20.25
C GLY A 134 5.55 5.38 -19.76
N ALA A 135 4.24 5.62 -19.64
CA ALA A 135 3.30 4.62 -19.17
C ALA A 135 2.98 3.65 -20.31
N ALA A 136 3.23 2.36 -20.11
CA ALA A 136 2.88 1.35 -21.09
C ALA A 136 1.35 1.19 -21.14
N VAL A 137 0.80 0.97 -22.33
CA VAL A 137 -0.64 0.85 -22.53
C VAL A 137 -0.99 -0.43 -23.27
N GLY A 138 -1.95 -1.16 -22.74
CA GLY A 138 -2.56 -2.33 -23.36
C GLY A 138 -4.05 -2.12 -23.64
N TRP A 139 -4.57 -2.79 -24.67
CA TRP A 139 -6.00 -2.86 -24.95
C TRP A 139 -6.45 -4.32 -24.93
N ASN A 140 -7.46 -4.62 -24.10
CA ASN A 140 -8.13 -5.91 -24.10
C ASN A 140 -9.52 -5.75 -24.74
N GLN A 141 -9.68 -6.29 -25.96
CA GLN A 141 -10.93 -6.19 -26.73
C GLN A 141 -12.09 -6.92 -26.06
N ALA A 142 -11.86 -8.10 -25.50
CA ALA A 142 -12.90 -8.94 -24.90
C ALA A 142 -13.44 -8.32 -23.60
N ALA A 143 -12.54 -7.83 -22.75
CA ALA A 143 -12.89 -7.17 -21.49
C ALA A 143 -13.26 -5.69 -21.68
N LYS A 144 -12.99 -5.10 -22.86
CA LYS A 144 -13.09 -3.66 -23.14
C LYS A 144 -12.32 -2.83 -22.11
N THR A 145 -11.07 -3.22 -21.88
CA THR A 145 -10.23 -2.60 -20.84
C THR A 145 -8.98 -2.01 -21.46
N VAL A 146 -8.74 -0.73 -21.18
CA VAL A 146 -7.42 -0.11 -21.30
C VAL A 146 -6.63 -0.45 -20.05
N SER A 147 -5.48 -1.09 -20.20
CA SER A 147 -4.52 -1.27 -19.11
C SER A 147 -3.41 -0.25 -19.26
N ILE A 148 -3.03 0.39 -18.16
CA ILE A 148 -1.92 1.34 -18.07
C ILE A 148 -0.97 0.77 -17.03
N THR A 149 0.31 0.70 -17.37
CA THR A 149 1.38 0.36 -16.43
C THR A 149 2.24 1.60 -16.25
N SER A 150 2.36 2.07 -15.01
CA SER A 150 3.21 3.21 -14.70
C SER A 150 4.68 2.87 -14.95
N PRO A 151 5.53 3.88 -15.23
CA PRO A 151 6.96 3.67 -15.40
C PRO A 151 7.62 3.01 -14.18
N ARG A 152 8.75 2.35 -14.42
CA ARG A 152 9.70 1.98 -13.37
C ARG A 152 10.31 3.26 -12.79
N GLU A 153 10.37 3.36 -11.47
CA GLU A 153 10.96 4.50 -10.75
C GLU A 153 11.66 4.05 -9.47
N GLU A 154 12.53 4.89 -8.93
CA GLU A 154 13.15 4.69 -7.61
C GLU A 154 12.08 4.72 -6.52
N MET A 155 12.21 3.83 -5.53
CA MET A 155 11.30 3.78 -4.39
C MET A 155 12.00 3.13 -3.21
N TYR A 156 11.87 3.72 -2.01
CA TYR A 156 12.45 3.13 -0.81
C TYR A 156 11.83 1.76 -0.50
N THR A 157 12.67 0.81 -0.14
CA THR A 157 12.31 -0.58 0.13
C THR A 157 12.83 -1.05 1.47
N LEU A 158 11.91 -1.58 2.29
CA LEU A 158 12.25 -2.26 3.54
C LEU A 158 11.89 -3.73 3.42
N GLY A 159 12.82 -4.64 3.74
CA GLY A 159 12.55 -6.07 3.81
C GLY A 159 12.51 -6.58 5.26
N PHE A 160 11.54 -7.41 5.59
CA PHE A 160 11.55 -8.12 6.88
C PHE A 160 12.42 -9.38 6.80
N TYR A 161 13.48 -9.44 7.60
CA TYR A 161 14.36 -10.60 7.78
C TYR A 161 14.09 -11.23 9.16
N ALA A 162 13.07 -12.09 9.24
CA ALA A 162 12.60 -12.67 10.50
C ALA A 162 12.68 -14.20 10.51
N LEU A 163 11.72 -14.89 9.88
CA LEU A 163 11.49 -16.32 10.14
C LEU A 163 11.98 -17.23 8.99
N ARG A 164 13.14 -17.88 9.07
CA ARG A 164 13.65 -18.67 7.91
C ARG A 164 13.91 -17.78 6.66
N SER A 165 14.45 -16.57 6.86
CA SER A 165 14.75 -15.63 5.77
C SER A 165 16.06 -15.91 5.03
N TYR A 166 16.91 -16.82 5.54
CA TYR A 166 18.28 -17.02 5.05
C TYR A 166 18.37 -17.39 3.57
N ASP A 167 17.42 -18.16 3.04
CA ASP A 167 17.39 -18.55 1.63
C ASP A 167 17.31 -17.36 0.65
N GLU A 168 16.89 -16.19 1.16
CA GLU A 168 16.77 -14.94 0.40
C GLU A 168 17.76 -13.86 0.85
N ILE A 169 18.80 -14.20 1.63
CA ILE A 169 19.83 -13.25 2.08
C ILE A 169 20.52 -12.53 0.90
N LYS A 170 20.63 -13.20 -0.26
CA LYS A 170 21.21 -12.63 -1.48
C LYS A 170 20.46 -11.42 -2.06
N TYR A 171 19.20 -11.20 -1.66
CA TYR A 171 18.40 -10.04 -2.09
C TYR A 171 18.47 -8.89 -1.09
N LEU A 172 19.10 -9.10 0.06
CA LEU A 172 19.29 -8.07 1.07
C LEU A 172 20.00 -6.82 0.50
N PRO A 173 21.06 -6.94 -0.32
CA PRO A 173 21.72 -5.77 -0.91
C PRO A 173 20.84 -4.95 -1.86
N SER A 174 19.77 -5.54 -2.42
CA SER A 174 18.83 -4.88 -3.31
C SER A 174 17.80 -4.01 -2.56
N LEU A 175 17.90 -3.92 -1.23
CA LEU A 175 16.98 -3.20 -0.36
C LEU A 175 17.68 -2.04 0.34
N ASP A 176 16.95 -0.93 0.50
CA ASP A 176 17.43 0.23 1.26
C ASP A 176 17.55 -0.07 2.76
N ALA A 177 16.62 -0.88 3.27
CA ALA A 177 16.59 -1.26 4.69
C ALA A 177 16.10 -2.68 4.93
N ALA A 178 16.48 -3.22 6.09
CA ALA A 178 16.02 -4.52 6.56
C ALA A 178 15.71 -4.52 8.05
N ALA A 179 14.54 -5.04 8.41
CA ALA A 179 14.08 -5.23 9.77
C ALA A 179 14.33 -6.66 10.24
N PHE A 180 15.24 -6.83 11.20
CA PHE A 180 15.71 -8.13 11.67
C PHE A 180 14.89 -8.61 12.88
N GLY A 181 13.97 -9.55 12.65
CA GLY A 181 12.99 -10.05 13.62
C GLY A 181 13.58 -10.98 14.67
N TRP A 182 14.50 -10.47 15.49
CA TRP A 182 15.27 -11.26 16.46
C TRP A 182 15.02 -10.87 17.93
N GLY A 183 14.13 -9.91 18.16
CA GLY A 183 13.62 -9.56 19.48
C GLY A 183 12.12 -9.84 19.61
N ARG A 184 11.66 -10.06 20.83
CA ARG A 184 10.24 -10.14 21.14
C ARG A 184 9.91 -9.69 22.55
N ILE A 185 8.64 -9.41 22.78
CA ILE A 185 8.04 -9.44 24.11
C ILE A 185 7.36 -10.81 24.27
N ASP A 186 7.66 -11.51 25.37
CA ASP A 186 7.03 -12.79 25.70
C ASP A 186 5.62 -12.61 26.29
N ARG A 187 4.93 -13.73 26.57
CA ARG A 187 3.55 -13.69 27.09
C ARG A 187 3.46 -13.17 28.51
N GLU A 188 4.59 -13.15 29.22
CA GLU A 188 4.72 -12.61 30.55
C GLU A 188 4.95 -11.09 30.54
N GLY A 189 5.19 -10.51 29.35
CA GLY A 189 5.42 -9.09 29.12
C GLY A 189 6.91 -8.70 29.16
N ASN A 190 7.83 -9.65 29.18
CA ASN A 190 9.27 -9.38 29.23
C ASN A 190 9.88 -9.31 27.83
N PHE A 191 10.80 -8.37 27.64
CA PHE A 191 11.68 -8.38 26.47
C PHE A 191 12.65 -9.56 26.51
N THR A 192 12.83 -10.24 25.38
CA THR A 192 13.76 -11.35 25.19
C THR A 192 14.20 -11.46 23.73
N THR A 193 15.39 -12.01 23.50
CA THR A 193 15.93 -12.39 22.18
C THR A 193 15.94 -13.91 21.98
N THR A 194 15.22 -14.64 22.83
CA THR A 194 15.12 -16.10 22.77
C THR A 194 13.66 -16.53 22.57
N GLY A 195 13.46 -17.77 22.13
CA GLY A 195 12.14 -18.34 21.87
C GLY A 195 12.10 -19.18 20.61
N ASP A 196 10.89 -19.49 20.14
CA ASP A 196 10.70 -20.40 19.01
C ASP A 196 10.84 -19.71 17.65
N GLU A 197 10.20 -18.55 17.48
CA GLU A 197 10.07 -17.85 16.19
C GLU A 197 11.00 -16.64 16.08
N TYR A 198 10.68 -15.56 16.82
CA TYR A 198 11.47 -14.33 16.88
C TYR A 198 12.56 -14.45 17.92
N LYS A 199 13.75 -14.86 17.48
CA LYS A 199 14.92 -15.08 18.32
C LYS A 199 16.20 -14.71 17.58
N TRP A 200 17.25 -14.50 18.35
CA TRP A 200 18.60 -14.37 17.83
C TRP A 200 18.97 -15.64 17.05
N PRO A 201 19.53 -15.51 15.84
CA PRO A 201 19.91 -16.67 15.05
C PRO A 201 21.10 -17.40 15.68
N SER A 202 21.09 -18.72 15.60
CA SER A 202 22.27 -19.52 15.92
C SER A 202 23.35 -19.33 14.86
N SER A 203 24.61 -19.29 15.27
CA SER A 203 25.74 -19.20 14.34
C SER A 203 25.94 -20.49 13.55
N LEU A 204 26.35 -20.36 12.29
CA LEU A 204 26.77 -21.46 11.42
C LEU A 204 28.21 -21.21 10.95
N GLY A 205 29.18 -21.75 11.68
CA GLY A 205 30.58 -21.40 11.48
C GLY A 205 30.81 -19.91 11.74
N ASP A 206 31.38 -19.21 10.76
CA ASP A 206 31.65 -17.77 10.84
C ASP A 206 30.41 -16.90 10.57
N ILE A 207 29.31 -17.50 10.11
CA ILE A 207 28.05 -16.78 9.86
C ILE A 207 27.31 -16.64 11.20
N THR A 208 27.36 -15.45 11.78
CA THR A 208 26.59 -15.04 12.97
C THR A 208 25.51 -14.01 12.61
N GLY A 209 24.57 -13.76 13.52
CA GLY A 209 23.58 -12.69 13.34
C GLY A 209 24.23 -11.32 13.12
N GLU A 210 25.29 -11.02 13.89
CA GLU A 210 26.07 -9.79 13.76
C GLU A 210 26.80 -9.71 12.41
N SER A 211 27.35 -10.82 11.91
CA SER A 211 27.99 -10.84 10.58
C SER A 211 27.01 -10.51 9.46
N ILE A 212 25.76 -10.99 9.55
CA ILE A 212 24.70 -10.69 8.58
C ILE A 212 24.34 -9.20 8.62
N VAL A 213 24.22 -8.63 9.83
CA VAL A 213 23.95 -7.20 10.00
C VAL A 213 25.07 -6.35 9.43
N GLN A 214 26.33 -6.71 9.70
CA GLN A 214 27.50 -6.01 9.18
C GLN A 214 27.61 -6.08 7.66
N GLU A 215 27.36 -7.26 7.08
CA GLU A 215 27.37 -7.46 5.63
C GLU A 215 26.31 -6.59 4.96
N ALA A 216 25.06 -6.61 5.46
CA ALA A 216 23.98 -5.77 4.97
C ALA A 216 24.34 -4.28 4.97
N GLN A 217 24.90 -3.80 6.09
CA GLN A 217 25.34 -2.40 6.19
C GLN A 217 26.49 -2.07 5.25
N SER A 218 27.41 -3.00 5.00
CA SER A 218 28.58 -2.77 4.13
C SER A 218 28.22 -2.54 2.66
N VAL A 219 27.04 -3.00 2.25
CA VAL A 219 26.51 -2.86 0.88
C VAL A 219 25.40 -1.80 0.77
N GLY A 220 25.14 -1.05 1.84
CA GLY A 220 24.20 0.08 1.83
C GLY A 220 22.81 -0.21 2.43
N THR A 221 22.52 -1.44 2.83
CA THR A 221 21.24 -1.80 3.45
C THR A 221 21.23 -1.42 4.94
N THR A 222 20.38 -0.47 5.29
CA THR A 222 20.21 -0.02 6.68
C THR A 222 19.55 -1.11 7.52
N SER A 223 20.17 -1.53 8.62
CA SER A 223 19.61 -2.58 9.48
C SER A 223 18.84 -2.00 10.67
N SER A 224 17.62 -2.46 10.92
CA SER A 224 16.88 -2.19 12.16
C SER A 224 16.67 -3.46 12.99
N PHE A 225 16.74 -3.31 14.32
CA PHE A 225 16.41 -4.37 15.25
C PHE A 225 14.89 -4.44 15.42
N MET A 226 14.27 -5.52 14.95
CA MET A 226 12.83 -5.66 15.04
C MET A 226 12.43 -6.42 16.31
N VAL A 227 11.43 -5.88 17.01
CA VAL A 227 10.85 -6.45 18.23
C VAL A 227 9.38 -6.76 17.99
N TYR A 228 9.05 -8.05 18.05
CA TYR A 228 7.69 -8.55 17.86
C TYR A 228 6.92 -8.68 19.17
N ALA A 229 5.63 -8.34 19.16
CA ALA A 229 4.72 -8.65 20.25
C ALA A 229 3.28 -8.82 19.76
N LEU A 230 2.49 -9.67 20.44
CA LEU A 230 1.06 -9.84 20.22
C LEU A 230 0.28 -9.34 21.43
N ASP A 231 -0.95 -8.87 21.21
CA ASP A 231 -1.89 -8.48 22.26
C ASP A 231 -3.22 -9.24 22.17
N GLY A 232 -3.17 -10.52 21.81
CA GLY A 232 -4.38 -11.34 21.67
C GLY A 232 -5.05 -11.69 22.99
N GLN A 233 -4.30 -11.67 24.09
CA GLN A 233 -4.70 -12.01 25.45
C GLN A 233 -4.30 -10.93 26.47
N LEU A 234 -4.10 -9.69 26.01
CA LEU A 234 -3.63 -8.53 26.82
C LEU A 234 -2.18 -8.65 27.33
N GLU A 235 -1.38 -9.56 26.77
CA GLU A 235 0.00 -9.82 27.19
C GLU A 235 0.94 -8.63 26.90
N LEU A 236 0.74 -7.92 25.79
CA LEU A 236 1.45 -6.69 25.49
C LEU A 236 0.88 -5.51 26.28
N THR A 237 -0.44 -5.42 26.42
CA THR A 237 -1.11 -4.40 27.25
C THR A 237 -0.54 -4.39 28.68
N LYS A 238 -0.28 -5.57 29.27
CA LYS A 238 0.40 -5.68 30.57
C LYS A 238 1.74 -4.94 30.61
N ASN A 239 2.57 -5.06 29.57
CA ASN A 239 3.84 -4.32 29.47
C ASN A 239 3.60 -2.81 29.37
N LEU A 240 2.63 -2.38 28.56
CA LEU A 240 2.35 -0.97 28.34
C LEU A 240 1.87 -0.25 29.61
N GLU A 241 1.17 -0.97 30.50
CA GLU A 241 0.61 -0.44 31.75
C GLU A 241 1.61 -0.42 32.92
N ASP A 242 2.50 -1.40 33.01
CA ASP A 242 3.51 -1.48 34.07
C ASP A 242 4.73 -0.62 33.74
N LYS A 243 4.90 0.49 34.46
CA LYS A 243 5.99 1.45 34.22
C LYS A 243 7.39 0.91 34.47
N GLN A 244 7.57 -0.03 35.40
CA GLN A 244 8.88 -0.63 35.64
C GLN A 244 9.23 -1.63 34.53
N LEU A 245 8.25 -2.46 34.15
CA LEU A 245 8.41 -3.41 33.06
C LEU A 245 8.62 -2.71 31.71
N GLN A 246 7.86 -1.66 31.44
CA GLN A 246 8.03 -0.77 30.27
C GLN A 246 9.44 -0.18 30.22
N ALA A 247 9.94 0.40 31.31
CA ALA A 247 11.29 0.98 31.34
C ALA A 247 12.38 -0.08 31.08
N LYS A 248 12.25 -1.26 31.71
CA LYS A 248 13.17 -2.39 31.49
C LYS A 248 13.14 -2.88 30.04
N THR A 249 11.96 -2.99 29.45
CA THR A 249 11.79 -3.37 28.05
C THR A 249 12.43 -2.37 27.11
N ILE A 250 12.19 -1.06 27.31
CA ILE A 250 12.78 0.00 26.48
C ILE A 250 14.30 -0.04 26.56
N GLU A 251 14.87 -0.13 27.76
CA GLU A 251 16.33 -0.15 27.93
C GLU A 251 16.93 -1.41 27.30
N GLY A 252 16.29 -2.57 27.48
CA GLY A 252 16.74 -3.83 26.88
C GLY A 252 16.75 -3.79 25.35
N ILE A 253 15.69 -3.26 24.74
CA ILE A 253 15.59 -3.12 23.27
C ILE A 253 16.70 -2.19 22.75
N VAL A 254 16.84 -1.00 23.33
CA VAL A 254 17.79 0.01 22.84
C VAL A 254 19.23 -0.43 23.08
N THR A 255 19.55 -0.98 24.26
CA THR A 255 20.88 -1.52 24.54
C THR A 255 21.24 -2.65 23.57
N THR A 256 20.31 -3.59 23.32
CA THR A 256 20.52 -4.66 22.34
C THR A 256 20.78 -4.08 20.95
N ALA A 257 20.00 -3.09 20.52
CA ALA A 257 20.18 -2.48 19.21
C ALA A 257 21.57 -1.83 19.06
N VAL A 258 22.03 -1.09 20.08
CA VAL A 258 23.35 -0.44 20.11
C VAL A 258 24.47 -1.47 20.13
N GLU A 259 24.45 -2.41 21.08
CA GLU A 259 25.50 -3.41 21.26
C GLU A 259 25.68 -4.32 20.03
N LYS A 260 24.58 -4.56 19.31
CA LYS A 260 24.56 -5.40 18.10
C LYS A 260 24.74 -4.61 16.81
N GLY A 261 24.96 -3.30 16.92
CA GLY A 261 25.35 -2.43 15.82
C GLY A 261 24.23 -2.06 14.85
N PHE A 262 22.97 -2.20 15.23
CA PHE A 262 21.85 -1.75 14.40
C PHE A 262 21.82 -0.22 14.27
N LYS A 263 21.12 0.26 13.23
CA LYS A 263 20.94 1.69 12.93
C LYS A 263 19.53 2.21 13.24
N GLY A 264 18.62 1.31 13.57
CA GLY A 264 17.26 1.63 13.95
C GLY A 264 16.59 0.51 14.72
N ILE A 265 15.36 0.77 15.14
CA ILE A 265 14.46 -0.17 15.81
C ILE A 265 13.16 -0.22 15.02
N THR A 266 12.64 -1.43 14.83
CA THR A 266 11.30 -1.64 14.26
C THR A 266 10.41 -2.29 15.31
N LEU A 267 9.32 -1.64 15.69
CA LEU A 267 8.34 -2.24 16.60
C LEU A 267 7.21 -2.85 15.79
N ASP A 268 7.02 -4.16 15.96
CA ASP A 268 5.94 -4.93 15.34
C ASP A 268 5.00 -5.44 16.44
N PHE A 269 4.23 -4.49 16.97
CA PHE A 269 3.36 -4.69 18.14
C PHE A 269 1.91 -4.82 17.64
N GLU A 270 1.45 -6.06 17.56
CA GLU A 270 0.20 -6.45 16.92
C GLU A 270 -0.93 -6.69 17.93
N GLY A 271 -2.18 -6.59 17.48
CA GLY A 271 -3.35 -6.95 18.30
C GLY A 271 -3.96 -5.83 19.15
N LEU A 272 -3.29 -4.68 19.27
CA LEU A 272 -3.66 -3.64 20.24
C LEU A 272 -5.06 -3.06 20.00
N GLY A 273 -5.87 -3.07 21.06
CA GLY A 273 -7.23 -2.52 21.04
C GLY A 273 -8.24 -3.35 20.26
N LEU A 274 -7.98 -4.65 20.04
CA LEU A 274 -9.01 -5.62 19.64
C LEU A 274 -9.96 -5.94 20.79
N THR A 275 -9.41 -5.99 22.00
CA THR A 275 -10.12 -6.25 23.25
C THR A 275 -9.74 -5.19 24.30
N GLY A 276 -10.46 -5.14 25.42
CA GLY A 276 -10.19 -4.18 26.49
C GLY A 276 -10.58 -2.73 26.15
N ASP A 277 -10.04 -1.78 26.90
CA ASP A 277 -10.26 -0.34 26.69
C ASP A 277 -9.33 0.21 25.61
N SER A 278 -9.85 0.29 24.38
CA SER A 278 -9.09 0.78 23.22
C SER A 278 -8.56 2.21 23.40
N ALA A 279 -9.24 3.10 24.13
CA ALA A 279 -8.77 4.47 24.33
C ALA A 279 -7.59 4.51 25.30
N LYS A 280 -7.65 3.68 26.34
CA LYS A 280 -6.54 3.50 27.28
C LYS A 280 -5.32 2.87 26.60
N VAL A 281 -5.51 1.75 25.89
CA VAL A 281 -4.42 1.08 25.15
C VAL A 281 -3.75 2.03 24.16
N LYS A 282 -4.55 2.83 23.45
CA LYS A 282 -4.06 3.85 22.51
C LYS A 282 -3.19 4.90 23.23
N SER A 283 -3.62 5.40 24.39
CA SER A 283 -2.84 6.34 25.19
C SER A 283 -1.55 5.72 25.73
N ASP A 284 -1.61 4.48 26.22
CA ASP A 284 -0.44 3.79 26.79
C ASP A 284 0.58 3.43 25.73
N TYR A 285 0.14 3.01 24.54
CA TYR A 285 1.04 2.77 23.41
C TYR A 285 1.71 4.06 22.93
N ASN A 286 0.98 5.17 22.84
CA ASN A 286 1.57 6.48 22.54
C ASN A 286 2.66 6.87 23.55
N ALA A 287 2.42 6.61 24.84
CA ALA A 287 3.39 6.90 25.90
C ALA A 287 4.64 6.01 25.78
N PHE A 288 4.47 4.71 25.51
CA PHE A 288 5.56 3.78 25.25
C PHE A 288 6.40 4.25 24.06
N VAL A 289 5.76 4.54 22.93
CA VAL A 289 6.42 4.96 21.68
C VAL A 289 7.18 6.27 21.90
N LYS A 290 6.62 7.23 22.63
CA LYS A 290 7.33 8.46 22.97
C LYS A 290 8.60 8.20 23.79
N ALA A 291 8.53 7.30 24.78
CA ALA A 291 9.65 6.98 25.64
C ALA A 291 10.77 6.25 24.86
N ILE A 292 10.44 5.24 24.07
CA ILE A 292 11.43 4.53 23.26
C ILE A 292 11.99 5.39 22.14
N ALA A 293 11.20 6.24 21.47
CA ALA A 293 11.70 7.18 20.48
C ALA A 293 12.77 8.10 21.09
N THR A 294 12.46 8.71 22.24
CA THR A 294 13.40 9.57 22.96
C THR A 294 14.72 8.85 23.28
N ARG A 295 14.62 7.61 23.78
CA ARG A 295 15.78 6.80 24.17
C ARG A 295 16.57 6.27 22.96
N ALA A 296 15.91 5.92 21.86
CA ALA A 296 16.54 5.46 20.63
C ALA A 296 17.26 6.61 19.92
N HIS A 297 16.60 7.76 19.78
CA HIS A 297 17.17 8.95 19.16
C HIS A 297 18.37 9.50 19.93
N SER A 298 18.42 9.33 21.26
CA SER A 298 19.61 9.72 22.05
C SER A 298 20.86 8.89 21.71
N GLU A 299 20.70 7.71 21.09
CA GLU A 299 21.79 6.85 20.59
C GLU A 299 21.96 6.97 19.07
N GLY A 300 21.23 7.87 18.40
CA GLY A 300 21.24 8.01 16.95
C GLY A 300 20.54 6.86 16.20
N LEU A 301 19.67 6.10 16.86
CA LEU A 301 18.85 5.06 16.23
C LEU A 301 17.53 5.63 15.72
N THR A 302 17.10 5.23 14.53
CA THR A 302 15.75 5.52 14.03
C THR A 302 14.69 4.62 14.66
N LEU A 303 13.43 5.04 14.63
CA LEU A 303 12.27 4.27 15.07
C LEU A 303 11.24 4.13 13.94
N THR A 304 10.98 2.89 13.53
CA THR A 304 9.92 2.51 12.58
C THR A 304 8.84 1.71 13.31
N LEU A 305 7.57 1.95 13.01
CA LEU A 305 6.45 1.22 13.60
C LEU A 305 5.66 0.46 12.54
N ALA A 306 5.49 -0.85 12.70
CA ALA A 306 4.54 -1.63 11.93
C ALA A 306 3.17 -1.60 12.60
N LEU A 307 2.17 -1.10 11.89
CA LEU A 307 0.85 -0.80 12.45
C LEU A 307 -0.25 -1.51 11.66
N HIS A 308 -1.24 -2.07 12.36
CA HIS A 308 -2.48 -2.46 11.70
C HIS A 308 -3.12 -1.24 11.01
N PRO A 309 -3.76 -1.43 9.84
CA PRO A 309 -4.32 -0.33 9.07
C PRO A 309 -5.55 0.24 9.78
N ILE A 310 -5.84 1.54 9.58
CA ILE A 310 -6.94 2.25 10.27
C ILE A 310 -8.31 1.60 10.00
N ASN A 311 -8.51 1.03 8.80
CA ASN A 311 -9.72 0.30 8.41
C ASN A 311 -9.77 -1.15 8.91
N SER A 312 -8.82 -1.59 9.74
CA SER A 312 -8.91 -2.87 10.45
C SER A 312 -9.81 -2.80 11.70
N SER A 313 -10.01 -3.95 12.33
CA SER A 313 -10.72 -4.07 13.61
C SER A 313 -9.92 -3.53 14.80
N TYR A 314 -8.60 -3.36 14.67
CA TYR A 314 -7.73 -2.93 15.75
C TYR A 314 -7.76 -1.42 15.96
N LYS A 315 -8.06 -0.97 17.18
CA LYS A 315 -8.26 0.47 17.50
C LYS A 315 -7.18 1.08 18.40
N GLY A 316 -6.13 0.33 18.72
CA GLY A 316 -5.04 0.79 19.59
C GLY A 316 -4.03 1.75 18.96
N TYR A 317 -4.13 2.06 17.67
CA TYR A 317 -3.08 2.78 16.93
C TYR A 317 -3.46 4.23 16.62
N ASP A 318 -2.74 5.19 17.21
CA ASP A 318 -2.91 6.62 16.96
C ASP A 318 -2.02 7.14 15.83
N TYR A 319 -2.37 6.88 14.57
CA TYR A 319 -1.50 7.22 13.42
C TYR A 319 -0.98 8.67 13.45
N LYS A 320 -1.81 9.63 13.88
CA LYS A 320 -1.41 11.04 13.98
C LYS A 320 -0.33 11.27 15.03
N THR A 321 -0.52 10.73 16.23
CA THR A 321 0.47 10.89 17.31
C THR A 321 1.72 10.07 17.03
N LEU A 322 1.55 8.80 16.65
CA LEU A 322 2.63 7.88 16.32
C LEU A 322 3.47 8.38 15.15
N GLY A 323 2.86 8.94 14.10
CA GLY A 323 3.56 9.54 12.96
C GLY A 323 4.37 10.79 13.32
N ASN A 324 4.08 11.46 14.44
CA ASN A 324 4.92 12.55 14.95
C ASN A 324 6.08 12.06 15.82
N LEU A 325 5.95 10.86 16.42
CA LEU A 325 6.94 10.29 17.33
C LEU A 325 7.97 9.40 16.60
N ALA A 326 7.52 8.65 15.60
CA ALA A 326 8.37 7.75 14.82
C ALA A 326 8.92 8.42 13.55
N ASP A 327 10.01 7.86 13.05
CA ASP A 327 10.62 8.28 11.78
C ASP A 327 9.81 7.74 10.60
N GLU A 328 9.28 6.53 10.72
CA GLU A 328 8.50 5.84 9.69
C GLU A 328 7.34 5.03 10.27
N LEU A 329 6.25 4.91 9.51
CA LEU A 329 5.15 3.99 9.79
C LEU A 329 4.97 3.04 8.61
N ILE A 330 4.90 1.74 8.90
CA ILE A 330 4.51 0.69 7.95
C ILE A 330 3.02 0.43 8.12
N ILE A 331 2.24 0.64 7.05
CA ILE A 331 0.83 0.28 6.99
C ILE A 331 0.75 -1.21 6.67
N MET A 332 0.42 -2.06 7.63
CA MET A 332 0.25 -3.50 7.41
C MET A 332 -1.06 -3.81 6.65
N ALA A 333 -1.17 -3.35 5.41
CA ALA A 333 -2.37 -3.42 4.57
C ALA A 333 -2.60 -4.82 3.99
N TYR A 334 -2.62 -5.83 4.86
CA TYR A 334 -2.86 -7.23 4.56
C TYR A 334 -3.62 -7.91 5.71
N ALA A 335 -4.01 -9.17 5.52
CA ALA A 335 -4.89 -9.93 6.42
C ALA A 335 -6.28 -9.27 6.59
N PHE A 336 -6.83 -8.69 5.52
CA PHE A 336 -8.22 -8.18 5.56
C PHE A 336 -9.27 -9.30 5.44
N GLU A 337 -8.84 -10.48 4.98
CA GLU A 337 -9.68 -11.65 4.74
C GLU A 337 -9.00 -12.91 5.32
N ASN A 338 -8.95 -14.03 4.58
CA ASN A 338 -8.39 -15.30 5.06
C ASN A 338 -6.98 -15.61 4.53
N GLU A 339 -6.35 -14.64 3.88
CA GLU A 339 -5.00 -14.73 3.30
C GLU A 339 -4.82 -15.88 2.28
N LYS A 340 -5.91 -16.42 1.72
CA LYS A 340 -5.86 -17.47 0.69
C LYS A 340 -5.67 -16.93 -0.73
N GLY A 341 -5.49 -15.62 -0.87
CA GLY A 341 -5.27 -14.95 -2.15
C GLY A 341 -5.02 -13.45 -1.95
N PRO A 342 -4.81 -12.73 -3.06
CA PRO A 342 -4.44 -11.33 -3.02
C PRO A 342 -5.43 -10.45 -2.27
N GLU A 343 -4.89 -9.57 -1.42
CA GLU A 343 -5.71 -8.64 -0.65
C GLU A 343 -6.48 -7.68 -1.57
N PRO A 344 -7.76 -7.38 -1.29
CA PRO A 344 -8.55 -6.50 -2.13
C PRO A 344 -7.93 -5.11 -2.26
N LEU A 345 -7.52 -4.72 -3.46
CA LEU A 345 -6.85 -3.43 -3.69
C LEU A 345 -7.69 -2.22 -3.23
N ALA A 346 -9.02 -2.32 -3.21
CA ALA A 346 -9.88 -1.26 -2.69
C ALA A 346 -9.71 -1.04 -1.18
N LYS A 347 -9.49 -2.11 -0.40
CA LYS A 347 -9.21 -2.01 1.05
C LYS A 347 -7.80 -1.47 1.31
N VAL A 348 -6.83 -1.85 0.47
CA VAL A 348 -5.46 -1.32 0.51
C VAL A 348 -5.46 0.17 0.18
N ASP A 349 -6.14 0.59 -0.88
CA ASP A 349 -6.34 2.00 -1.25
C ASP A 349 -7.00 2.82 -0.13
N GLU A 350 -8.03 2.26 0.51
CA GLU A 350 -8.67 2.90 1.66
C GLU A 350 -7.71 3.06 2.85
N ALA A 351 -6.93 2.03 3.17
CA ALA A 351 -5.94 2.09 4.24
C ALA A 351 -4.92 3.22 4.02
N ILE A 352 -4.40 3.34 2.80
CA ILE A 352 -3.48 4.42 2.42
C ILE A 352 -4.14 5.79 2.57
N ARG A 353 -5.35 5.97 2.01
CA ARG A 353 -6.09 7.24 2.08
C ARG A 353 -6.42 7.66 3.52
N LEU A 354 -6.67 6.69 4.41
CA LEU A 354 -6.89 6.99 5.82
C LEU A 354 -5.59 7.40 6.51
N ALA A 355 -4.48 6.69 6.27
CA ALA A 355 -3.19 7.03 6.85
C ALA A 355 -2.70 8.44 6.42
N LEU A 356 -2.90 8.80 5.14
CA LEU A 356 -2.55 10.12 4.59
C LEU A 356 -3.34 11.29 5.20
N LYS A 357 -4.47 11.03 5.87
CA LYS A 357 -5.18 12.07 6.63
C LYS A 357 -4.53 12.36 7.98
N GLU A 358 -3.74 11.41 8.49
CA GLU A 358 -3.19 11.43 9.83
C GLU A 358 -1.68 11.77 9.85
N THR A 359 -0.93 11.45 8.80
CA THR A 359 0.52 11.71 8.71
C THR A 359 1.00 12.00 7.28
N SER A 360 2.26 12.43 7.13
CA SER A 360 2.87 12.70 5.82
C SER A 360 3.12 11.43 5.03
N LYS A 361 2.92 11.49 3.71
CA LYS A 361 3.32 10.45 2.75
C LYS A 361 4.80 10.07 2.86
N ASP A 362 5.66 11.03 3.20
CA ASP A 362 7.12 10.85 3.33
C ASP A 362 7.52 10.01 4.56
N LYS A 363 6.56 9.63 5.41
CA LYS A 363 6.76 8.71 6.53
C LYS A 363 6.10 7.34 6.31
N LEU A 364 5.31 7.17 5.25
CA LEU A 364 4.47 5.99 5.08
C LEU A 364 5.13 4.97 4.17
N LEU A 365 5.24 3.74 4.66
CA LEU A 365 5.60 2.56 3.89
C LEU A 365 4.37 1.67 3.72
N LEU A 366 4.08 1.22 2.50
CA LEU A 366 3.03 0.25 2.28
C LEU A 366 3.53 -1.17 2.56
N GLY A 367 2.98 -1.82 3.58
CA GLY A 367 3.24 -3.23 3.86
C GLY A 367 2.62 -4.15 2.81
N ILE A 368 3.42 -5.10 2.30
CA ILE A 368 3.02 -6.09 1.30
C ILE A 368 3.40 -7.48 1.80
N SER A 369 2.40 -8.33 2.06
CA SER A 369 2.61 -9.70 2.55
C SER A 369 2.63 -10.73 1.42
N ARG A 370 3.77 -11.36 1.17
CA ARG A 370 3.88 -12.45 0.22
C ARG A 370 3.02 -13.66 0.58
N GLY A 371 2.61 -13.81 1.84
CA GLY A 371 1.70 -14.87 2.27
C GLY A 371 0.37 -14.84 1.52
N SER A 372 -0.17 -13.64 1.26
CA SER A 372 -1.41 -13.42 0.51
C SER A 372 -1.18 -13.11 -0.96
N GLU A 373 -0.03 -12.54 -1.32
CA GLU A 373 0.21 -11.99 -2.65
C GLU A 373 0.93 -12.92 -3.64
N ASP A 374 0.62 -12.76 -4.92
CA ASP A 374 1.39 -13.31 -6.03
C ASP A 374 2.25 -12.23 -6.71
N ALA A 375 3.04 -12.62 -7.72
CA ALA A 375 3.93 -11.70 -8.42
C ALA A 375 3.19 -10.50 -9.05
N ALA A 376 2.01 -10.71 -9.63
CA ALA A 376 1.24 -9.66 -10.29
C ALA A 376 0.55 -8.74 -9.26
N SER A 377 0.03 -9.31 -8.17
CA SER A 377 -0.67 -8.54 -7.15
C SER A 377 0.27 -7.70 -6.28
N ILE A 378 1.53 -8.13 -6.09
CA ILE A 378 2.60 -7.30 -5.52
C ILE A 378 2.78 -6.02 -6.35
N ASN A 379 2.94 -6.16 -7.67
CA ASN A 379 3.10 -5.00 -8.55
C ASN A 379 1.91 -4.06 -8.51
N SER A 380 0.70 -4.60 -8.33
CA SER A 380 -0.49 -3.76 -8.19
C SER A 380 -0.49 -2.92 -6.90
N LYS A 381 0.07 -3.46 -5.81
CA LYS A 381 0.25 -2.73 -4.54
C LYS A 381 1.38 -1.69 -4.65
N ILE A 382 2.48 -2.01 -5.32
CA ILE A 382 3.54 -1.04 -5.64
C ILE A 382 2.96 0.12 -6.46
N GLY A 383 2.10 -0.16 -7.45
CA GLY A 383 1.37 0.85 -8.20
C GLY A 383 0.53 1.79 -7.31
N LEU A 384 -0.12 1.27 -6.27
CA LEU A 384 -0.81 2.12 -5.29
C LEU A 384 0.15 2.97 -4.47
N ALA A 385 1.29 2.43 -4.04
CA ALA A 385 2.31 3.21 -3.33
C ALA A 385 2.83 4.38 -4.19
N LYS A 386 3.16 4.11 -5.47
CA LYS A 386 3.57 5.13 -6.45
C LYS A 386 2.50 6.20 -6.68
N ARG A 387 1.25 5.77 -6.86
CA ARG A 387 0.11 6.67 -7.09
C ARG A 387 -0.08 7.69 -5.97
N TYR A 388 0.16 7.27 -4.73
CA TYR A 388 0.03 8.13 -3.55
C TYR A 388 1.35 8.81 -3.16
N ASP A 389 2.42 8.58 -3.92
CA ASP A 389 3.76 9.14 -3.69
C ASP A 389 4.21 8.88 -2.24
N LEU A 390 3.99 7.65 -1.78
CA LEU A 390 4.42 7.20 -0.46
C LEU A 390 5.95 7.09 -0.44
N LYS A 391 6.56 7.20 0.76
CA LYS A 391 8.01 7.00 0.93
C LYS A 391 8.48 5.71 0.26
N GLY A 392 7.74 4.62 0.44
CA GLY A 392 8.16 3.32 -0.05
C GLY A 392 7.23 2.16 0.26
N ILE A 393 7.80 0.95 0.19
CA ILE A 393 7.13 -0.31 0.52
C ILE A 393 7.89 -1.08 1.60
N ALA A 394 7.18 -1.94 2.33
CA ALA A 394 7.75 -2.88 3.28
C ALA A 394 7.31 -4.31 2.92
N LEU A 395 8.27 -5.18 2.61
CA LEU A 395 8.03 -6.53 2.10
C LEU A 395 8.04 -7.54 3.25
N TRP A 396 6.87 -8.09 3.56
CA TRP A 396 6.72 -9.21 4.48
C TRP A 396 6.64 -10.52 3.69
N ARG A 397 7.69 -11.31 3.58
CA ARG A 397 9.03 -11.15 4.17
C ARG A 397 10.03 -11.97 3.39
N LEU A 398 11.33 -11.67 3.56
CA LEU A 398 12.40 -12.48 2.98
C LEU A 398 12.27 -13.93 3.47
N GLY A 399 12.63 -14.86 2.59
CA GLY A 399 12.49 -16.31 2.74
C GLY A 399 11.30 -16.89 1.97
N ILE A 400 10.34 -16.05 1.58
CA ILE A 400 9.16 -16.50 0.82
C ILE A 400 8.82 -15.65 -0.40
N ILE A 401 9.47 -14.50 -0.63
CA ILE A 401 9.16 -13.58 -1.76
C ILE A 401 9.25 -14.35 -3.08
N GLY A 402 10.38 -15.02 -3.29
CA GLY A 402 10.65 -15.89 -4.40
C GLY A 402 11.15 -15.13 -5.64
N PRO A 403 12.00 -15.75 -6.48
CA PRO A 403 12.62 -15.08 -7.63
C PRO A 403 11.63 -14.45 -8.62
N ALA A 404 10.45 -15.07 -8.79
CA ALA A 404 9.42 -14.56 -9.69
C ALA A 404 8.86 -13.22 -9.21
N ALA A 405 8.64 -13.06 -7.89
CA ALA A 405 8.16 -11.80 -7.33
C ALA A 405 9.24 -10.72 -7.41
N TRP A 406 10.50 -11.04 -7.07
CA TRP A 406 11.63 -10.11 -7.24
C TRP A 406 11.77 -9.59 -8.67
N THR A 407 11.70 -10.50 -9.65
CA THR A 407 11.76 -10.15 -11.08
C THR A 407 10.58 -9.26 -11.48
N GLU A 408 9.39 -9.53 -10.95
CA GLU A 408 8.19 -8.78 -11.28
C GLU A 408 8.22 -7.39 -10.65
N MET A 409 8.62 -7.26 -9.38
CA MET A 409 8.82 -5.97 -8.70
C MET A 409 9.83 -5.10 -9.43
N ASN A 410 10.92 -5.69 -9.94
CA ASN A 410 11.97 -4.95 -10.65
C ASN A 410 11.49 -4.34 -11.99
N LYS A 411 10.29 -4.69 -12.47
CA LYS A 411 9.64 -4.00 -13.60
C LYS A 411 8.95 -2.71 -13.19
N SER A 412 8.59 -2.58 -11.91
CA SER A 412 7.81 -1.47 -11.36
C SER A 412 8.63 -0.48 -10.55
N ILE A 413 9.67 -0.96 -9.87
CA ILE A 413 10.61 -0.17 -9.08
C ILE A 413 12.04 -0.60 -9.37
N VAL A 414 13.01 0.25 -9.03
CA VAL A 414 14.42 -0.10 -9.10
C VAL A 414 14.80 -0.96 -7.90
N LEU A 415 15.47 -2.08 -8.18
CA LEU A 415 16.03 -3.04 -7.23
C LEU A 415 17.39 -3.43 -7.83
N ASP A 416 18.47 -3.11 -7.13
CA ASP A 416 19.85 -3.24 -7.64
C ASP A 416 20.51 -4.59 -7.34
#